data_AF-A0A1V4MGD0-F1
#
_entry.id   AF-A0A1V4MGD0-F1
#
_cell.length_a   1.000
_cell.length_b   1.000
_cell.length_c   1.000
_cell.angle_alpha   90.00
_cell.angle_beta   90.00
_cell.angle_gamma   90.00
#
_symmetry.space_group_name_H-M   'P 1'
#
loop_
_entity.id
_entity.type
_entity.pdbx_description
1 polymer ?
#
loop_
_entity_poly.entity_id
_entity_poly.type
_entity_poly.pdbx_seq_one_letter_code
_entity_poly.pdbx_strand_id
1 'polypeptide(L)'
;MELETKILILLADRKELNSTVIKKILKISLDEKKRLVDKTIKKLKQAKAIKENGQLFKITGNGLKRLPRAKEQLSYQLPYWLGNWAMLIFDIPESQKKKRDQLRYRLKKYGFGMIQSFVAM
;
A
#
# COMPACT_ATOMS: atom_id res chain seq x y z
N MET A 1 -3.03 9.05 -2.62
CA MET A 1 -3.20 8.28 -1.36
C MET A 1 -3.73 9.23 -0.29
N GLU A 2 -4.88 8.89 0.29
CA GLU A 2 -5.55 9.65 1.33
C GLU A 2 -4.73 9.68 2.64
N LEU A 3 -4.76 10.78 3.39
CA LEU A 3 -4.00 10.96 4.64
C LEU A 3 -4.34 9.87 5.68
N GLU A 4 -5.61 9.45 5.70
CA GLU A 4 -6.12 8.37 6.55
C GLU A 4 -5.36 7.06 6.33
N THR A 5 -5.23 6.64 5.07
CA THR A 5 -4.52 5.42 4.69
C THR A 5 -3.05 5.46 5.11
N LYS A 6 -2.37 6.60 4.94
CA LYS A 6 -0.96 6.76 5.33
C LYS A 6 -0.76 6.60 6.84
N ILE A 7 -1.64 7.20 7.65
CA ILE A 7 -1.58 7.10 9.12
C ILE A 7 -1.81 5.64 9.56
N LEU A 8 -2.80 4.96 8.98
CA LEU A 8 -3.07 3.55 9.29
C LEU A 8 -1.88 2.65 8.90
N ILE A 9 -1.25 2.87 7.74
CA ILE A 9 -0.07 2.10 7.31
C ILE A 9 1.07 2.29 8.30
N LEU A 10 1.35 3.55 8.70
CA LEU A 10 2.41 3.85 9.67
C LEU A 10 2.19 3.17 11.02
N LEU A 11 0.96 3.16 11.53
CA LEU A 11 0.61 2.49 12.78
C LEU A 11 0.60 0.96 12.68
N ALA A 12 0.37 0.42 11.49
CA ALA A 12 0.44 -1.02 11.23
C ALA A 12 1.87 -1.54 11.10
N ASP A 13 2.81 -0.68 10.71
CA ASP A 13 4.24 -0.99 10.61
C ASP A 13 4.95 -0.77 11.95
N ARG A 14 4.65 0.35 12.62
CA ARG A 14 5.22 0.72 13.92
C ARG A 14 4.10 0.69 14.95
N LYS A 15 4.04 -0.43 15.69
CA LYS A 15 2.95 -0.84 16.61
C LYS A 15 2.29 0.30 17.39
N GLU A 16 3.07 1.29 17.87
CA GLU A 16 2.56 2.42 18.65
C GLU A 16 3.31 3.72 18.29
N LEU A 17 2.58 4.80 17.98
CA LEU A 17 3.16 6.11 17.62
C LEU A 17 2.38 7.28 18.23
N ASN A 18 3.05 8.37 18.60
CA ASN A 18 2.40 9.61 19.04
C ASN A 18 2.13 10.59 17.88
N SER A 19 1.32 11.61 18.13
CA SER A 19 0.94 12.63 17.12
C SER A 19 2.15 13.42 16.60
N THR A 20 3.11 13.72 17.47
CA THR A 20 4.33 14.46 17.13
C THR A 20 5.22 13.70 16.13
N VAL A 21 5.39 12.40 16.35
CA VAL A 21 6.17 11.50 15.49
C VAL A 21 5.45 11.29 14.16
N ILE A 22 4.12 11.13 14.16
CA ILE A 22 3.33 11.03 12.91
C ILE A 22 3.52 12.30 12.06
N LYS A 23 3.45 13.49 12.68
CA LYS A 23 3.67 14.78 11.99
C LYS A 23 5.09 14.88 11.41
N LYS A 24 6.10 14.42 12.16
CA LYS A 24 7.51 14.41 11.73
C LYS A 24 7.77 13.43 10.58
N ILE A 25 7.26 12.20 10.66
CA ILE A 25 7.43 11.15 9.64
C ILE A 25 6.76 11.55 8.32
N LEU A 26 5.58 12.17 8.39
CA LEU A 26 4.88 12.65 7.20
C LEU A 26 5.51 13.92 6.58
N LYS A 27 6.64 14.41 7.12
CA LYS A 27 7.35 15.62 6.69
C LYS A 27 6.41 16.82 6.54
N ILE A 28 5.44 16.95 7.44
CA ILE A 28 4.44 18.01 7.37
C ILE A 28 5.04 19.28 7.99
N SER A 29 5.52 20.21 7.14
CA SER A 29 6.15 21.46 7.60
C SER A 29 5.18 22.64 7.76
N LEU A 30 3.94 22.55 7.29
CA LEU A 30 2.95 23.64 7.33
C LEU A 30 1.88 23.43 8.42
N ASP A 31 1.55 24.50 9.17
CA ASP A 31 0.59 24.46 10.29
C ASP A 31 -0.84 24.04 9.89
N GLU A 32 -1.28 24.38 8.67
CA GLU A 32 -2.59 23.94 8.15
C GLU A 32 -2.67 22.42 8.02
N LYS A 33 -1.58 21.78 7.59
CA LYS A 33 -1.50 20.32 7.45
C LYS A 33 -1.37 19.63 8.81
N LYS A 34 -0.84 20.30 9.85
CA LYS A 34 -0.84 19.76 11.23
C LYS A 34 -2.26 19.60 11.78
N ARG A 35 -3.11 20.63 11.60
CA ARG A 35 -4.53 20.57 12.00
C ARG A 35 -5.30 19.48 11.28
N LEU A 36 -4.96 19.24 10.01
CA LEU A 36 -5.55 18.15 9.23
C LEU A 36 -5.24 16.78 9.82
N VAL A 37 -3.98 16.53 10.23
CA VAL A 37 -3.59 15.29 10.91
C VAL A 37 -4.38 15.08 12.19
N ASP A 38 -4.51 16.11 13.01
CA ASP A 38 -5.24 16.00 14.28
C ASP A 38 -6.74 15.73 14.05
N LYS A 39 -7.35 16.37 13.04
CA LYS A 39 -8.73 16.07 12.60
C LYS A 39 -8.86 14.62 12.13
N THR A 40 -7.92 14.12 11.34
CA THR A 40 -7.93 12.74 10.84
C THR A 40 -7.74 11.74 11.98
N ILE A 41 -6.85 11.99 12.94
CA ILE A 41 -6.68 11.16 14.14
C ILE A 41 -7.98 11.13 14.94
N LYS A 42 -8.65 12.27 15.14
CA LYS A 42 -9.94 12.33 15.84
C LYS A 42 -11.01 11.51 15.13
N LYS A 43 -11.11 11.61 13.80
CA LYS A 43 -12.01 10.80 12.97
C LYS A 43 -11.70 9.30 13.09
N LEU A 44 -10.43 8.91 13.04
CA LEU A 44 -9.99 7.52 13.18
C LEU A 44 -10.29 6.93 14.57
N LYS A 45 -10.16 7.74 15.64
CA LYS A 45 -10.57 7.36 16.99
C LYS A 45 -12.08 7.12 17.08
N GLN A 46 -12.89 8.05 16.57
CA GLN A 46 -14.36 7.94 16.53
C GLN A 46 -14.80 6.69 15.75
N ALA A 47 -14.11 6.37 14.67
CA ALA A 47 -14.35 5.18 13.86
C ALA A 47 -13.84 3.86 14.49
N LYS A 48 -13.28 3.89 15.71
CA LYS A 48 -12.65 2.75 16.40
C LYS A 48 -11.53 2.09 15.59
N ALA A 49 -10.91 2.81 14.67
CA ALA A 49 -9.82 2.30 13.82
C ALA A 49 -8.46 2.36 14.54
N ILE A 50 -8.31 3.30 15.47
CA ILE A 50 -7.15 3.43 16.34
C ILE A 50 -7.60 3.54 17.80
N LYS A 51 -6.79 3.01 18.73
CA LYS A 51 -6.95 3.13 20.18
C LYS A 51 -5.82 4.01 20.72
N GLU A 52 -6.16 4.85 21.69
CA GLU A 52 -5.20 5.67 22.43
C GLU A 52 -4.76 4.93 23.70
N ASN A 53 -3.46 4.91 23.96
CA ASN A 53 -2.84 4.43 25.18
C ASN A 53 -1.92 5.53 25.70
N GLY A 54 -2.44 6.39 26.58
CA GLY A 54 -1.74 7.61 27.00
C GLY A 54 -1.52 8.55 25.81
N GLN A 55 -0.24 8.82 25.48
CA GLN A 55 0.14 9.68 24.35
C GLN A 55 0.35 8.90 23.03
N LEU A 56 0.20 7.57 23.07
CA LEU A 56 0.47 6.69 21.93
C LEU A 56 -0.84 6.24 21.27
N PHE A 57 -0.82 6.13 19.95
CA PHE A 57 -1.88 5.55 19.15
C PHE A 57 -1.48 4.16 18.68
N LYS A 58 -2.42 3.24 18.74
CA LYS A 58 -2.28 1.85 18.30
C LYS A 58 -3.39 1.51 17.32
N ILE A 59 -3.06 0.84 16.22
CA ILE A 59 -4.09 0.37 15.28
C ILE A 59 -4.94 -0.75 15.92
N THR A 60 -6.24 -0.72 15.70
CA THR A 60 -7.15 -1.80 16.15
C THR A 60 -7.36 -2.82 15.03
N GLY A 61 -7.98 -3.97 15.35
CA GLY A 61 -8.42 -4.92 14.33
C GLY A 61 -9.36 -4.30 13.28
N ASN A 62 -10.18 -3.31 13.66
CA ASN A 62 -11.03 -2.57 12.74
C ASN A 62 -10.22 -1.63 11.82
N GLY A 63 -9.18 -0.98 12.36
CA GLY A 63 -8.26 -0.17 11.55
C GLY A 63 -7.46 -1.00 10.55
N LEU A 64 -7.04 -2.21 10.95
CA LEU A 64 -6.35 -3.15 10.06
C LEU A 64 -7.24 -3.58 8.87
N LYS A 65 -8.54 -3.82 9.11
CA LYS A 65 -9.50 -4.14 8.03
C LYS A 65 -9.73 -2.98 7.04
N ARG A 66 -9.49 -1.74 7.47
CA ARG A 66 -9.61 -0.52 6.65
C ARG A 66 -8.36 -0.20 5.86
N LEU A 67 -7.23 -0.86 6.15
CA LEU A 67 -6.09 -0.79 5.26
C LEU A 67 -6.52 -1.37 3.91
N PRO A 68 -6.29 -0.66 2.80
CA PRO A 68 -6.47 -1.26 1.50
C PRO A 68 -5.65 -2.56 1.47
N ARG A 69 -6.16 -3.59 0.79
CA ARG A 69 -5.41 -4.80 0.43
C ARG A 69 -4.08 -4.50 -0.26
N ALA A 70 -3.75 -3.24 -0.53
CA ALA A 70 -2.42 -2.76 -0.88
C ALA A 70 -1.28 -3.24 0.05
N LYS A 71 -1.53 -3.75 1.27
CA LYS A 71 -0.49 -4.48 2.02
C LYS A 71 -0.07 -5.80 1.32
N GLU A 72 -0.98 -6.45 0.59
CA GLU A 72 -0.68 -7.55 -0.36
C GLU A 72 0.04 -7.05 -1.63
N GLN A 73 -0.02 -5.75 -1.95
CA GLN A 73 0.78 -5.16 -3.04
C GLN A 73 2.14 -4.62 -2.56
N LEU A 74 2.28 -4.27 -1.28
CA LEU A 74 3.51 -3.75 -0.67
C LEU A 74 4.45 -4.86 -0.19
N SER A 75 4.01 -6.12 -0.17
CA SER A 75 4.89 -7.26 0.12
C SER A 75 5.72 -7.72 -1.08
N TYR A 76 5.65 -7.04 -2.23
CA TYR A 76 6.74 -7.10 -3.21
C TYR A 76 7.82 -6.12 -2.78
N GLN A 77 8.44 -6.38 -1.63
CA GLN A 77 9.82 -5.94 -1.46
C GLN A 77 10.58 -6.71 -2.54
N LEU A 78 10.85 -6.05 -3.67
CA LEU A 78 11.77 -6.58 -4.68
C LEU A 78 13.04 -6.96 -3.89
N PRO A 79 13.37 -8.26 -3.77
CA PRO A 79 14.57 -8.65 -3.06
C PRO A 79 15.76 -7.97 -3.72
N TYR A 80 16.81 -7.68 -2.95
CA TYR A 80 18.09 -7.25 -3.49
C TYR A 80 18.46 -8.19 -4.64
N TRP A 81 18.53 -7.66 -5.85
CA TRP A 81 18.64 -8.46 -7.07
C TRP A 81 19.93 -9.29 -7.02
N LEU A 82 19.79 -10.62 -6.89
CA LEU A 82 20.92 -11.55 -6.79
C LEU A 82 21.53 -11.91 -8.16
N GLY A 83 21.28 -11.10 -9.21
CA GLY A 83 21.95 -11.21 -10.51
C GLY A 83 21.23 -12.01 -11.61
N ASN A 84 20.13 -12.69 -11.30
CA ASN A 84 19.38 -13.50 -12.28
C ASN A 84 18.05 -12.86 -12.67
N TRP A 85 17.67 -13.00 -13.95
CA TRP A 85 16.37 -12.57 -14.46
C TRP A 85 15.45 -13.79 -14.66
N ALA A 86 14.23 -13.71 -14.16
CA ALA A 86 13.18 -14.67 -14.48
C ALA A 86 12.40 -14.17 -15.70
N MET A 87 12.49 -14.89 -16.82
CA MET A 87 11.72 -14.60 -18.03
C MET A 87 10.59 -15.63 -18.17
N LEU A 88 9.38 -15.15 -18.44
CA LEU A 88 8.22 -15.99 -18.70
C LEU A 88 7.75 -15.74 -20.14
N ILE A 89 7.84 -16.78 -20.97
CA ILE A 89 7.35 -16.78 -22.36
C ILE A 89 6.15 -17.73 -22.41
N PHE A 90 5.04 -17.27 -22.98
CA PHE A 90 3.84 -18.07 -23.15
C PHE A 90 3.19 -17.73 -24.49
N ASP A 91 2.69 -18.76 -25.16
CA ASP A 91 1.89 -18.61 -26.37
C ASP A 91 0.43 -18.90 -26.04
N ILE A 92 -0.44 -17.90 -26.21
CA ILE A 92 -1.88 -18.02 -25.95
C ILE A 92 -2.60 -17.60 -27.22
N PRO A 93 -3.37 -18.51 -27.85
CA PRO A 93 -4.02 -18.24 -29.12
C PRO A 93 -5.05 -17.11 -28.98
N GLU A 94 -5.32 -16.39 -30.08
CA GLU A 94 -6.24 -15.22 -30.09
C GLU A 94 -7.67 -15.59 -29.67
N SER A 95 -8.09 -16.83 -29.92
CA SER A 95 -9.36 -17.38 -29.43
C SER A 95 -9.50 -17.31 -27.90
N GLN A 96 -8.37 -17.20 -27.17
CA GLN A 96 -8.30 -17.09 -25.73
C GLN A 96 -7.75 -15.72 -25.26
N LYS A 97 -7.91 -14.66 -26.07
CA LYS A 97 -7.51 -13.27 -25.76
C LYS A 97 -7.82 -12.83 -24.34
N LYS A 98 -9.04 -13.12 -23.86
CA LYS A 98 -9.47 -12.77 -22.50
C LYS A 98 -8.58 -13.39 -21.41
N LYS A 99 -8.15 -14.64 -21.59
CA LYS A 99 -7.22 -15.30 -20.65
C LYS A 99 -5.82 -14.72 -20.75
N ARG A 100 -5.34 -14.41 -21.96
CA ARG A 100 -4.05 -13.74 -22.18
C ARG A 100 -3.99 -12.40 -21.45
N ASP A 101 -5.02 -11.58 -21.58
CA ASP A 101 -5.05 -10.25 -20.97
C ASP A 101 -5.21 -10.32 -19.45
N GLN A 102 -5.97 -11.30 -18.94
CA GLN A 102 -6.02 -11.58 -17.50
C GLN A 102 -4.66 -12.02 -16.94
N LEU A 103 -3.94 -12.89 -17.65
CA LEU A 103 -2.60 -13.32 -17.25
C LEU A 103 -1.62 -12.13 -17.24
N ARG A 104 -1.61 -11.31 -18.31
CA ARG A 104 -0.81 -10.08 -18.39
C ARG A 104 -1.09 -9.13 -17.24
N TYR A 105 -2.37 -8.89 -16.93
CA TYR A 105 -2.76 -8.02 -15.82
C TYR A 105 -2.23 -8.52 -14.47
N ARG A 106 -2.32 -9.84 -14.24
CA ARG A 106 -1.79 -10.48 -13.02
C ARG A 106 -0.28 -10.35 -12.96
N LEU A 107 0.46 -10.71 -14.02
CA LEU A 107 1.92 -10.63 -14.06
C LEU A 107 2.45 -9.22 -13.79
N LYS A 108 1.82 -8.18 -14.37
CA LYS A 108 2.15 -6.78 -14.05
C LYS A 108 1.94 -6.46 -12.57
N LYS A 109 0.85 -6.96 -11.96
CA LYS A 109 0.62 -6.80 -10.51
C LYS A 109 1.69 -7.51 -9.65
N TYR A 110 2.27 -8.60 -10.16
CA TYR A 110 3.37 -9.33 -9.53
C TYR A 110 4.75 -8.71 -9.77
N GLY A 111 4.84 -7.58 -10.48
CA GLY A 111 6.11 -6.88 -10.72
C GLY A 111 6.87 -7.31 -11.97
N PHE A 112 6.28 -8.15 -12.84
CA PHE A 112 6.88 -8.47 -14.13
C PHE A 112 6.73 -7.29 -15.12
N GLY A 113 7.84 -6.95 -15.78
CA GLY A 113 7.84 -6.09 -16.96
C GLY A 113 7.40 -6.85 -18.21
N MET A 114 6.82 -6.14 -19.18
CA MET A 114 6.58 -6.70 -20.52
C MET A 114 7.73 -6.30 -21.43
N ILE A 115 8.45 -7.28 -21.97
CA ILE A 115 9.53 -7.04 -22.94
C ILE A 115 8.96 -6.78 -24.34
N GLN A 116 7.88 -7.47 -24.72
CA GLN A 116 7.26 -7.33 -26.03
C GLN A 116 5.77 -6.99 -25.90
N SER A 117 5.38 -5.84 -26.45
CA SER A 117 3.99 -5.35 -26.46
C SER A 117 3.22 -5.73 -27.72
N PHE A 118 3.90 -6.19 -28.77
CA PHE A 118 3.33 -6.49 -30.08
C PHE A 118 3.68 -7.92 -30.51
N VAL A 119 2.67 -8.78 -30.59
CA VAL A 119 2.70 -9.92 -31.51
C VAL A 119 1.83 -9.49 -32.69
N ALA A 120 2.44 -9.32 -33.85
CA ALA A 120 1.75 -8.98 -35.07
C ALA A 120 1.08 -10.25 -35.63
N MET A 121 -0.24 -10.22 -35.76
CA MET A 121 -0.97 -10.74 -36.93
C MET A 121 -2.43 -10.29 -36.85
#